data_AF-A0A9W6RFH9-F1
#
_entry.id   AF-A0A9W6RFH9-F1
#
_cell.length_a   1.000
_cell.length_b   1.000
_cell.length_c   1.000
_cell.angle_alpha   90.00
_cell.angle_beta   90.00
_cell.angle_gamma   90.00
#
_symmetry.space_group_name_H-M   'P 1'
#
loop_
_entity.id
_entity.type
_entity.pdbx_description
1 polymer ?
#
loop_
_entity_poly.entity_id
_entity_poly.type
_entity_poly.pdbx_seq_one_letter_code
_entity_poly.pdbx_strand_id
1 'polypeptide(L)'
;MSPSMLTVGLDPALVDDAPSSRAAFPEIDAEAVRAGVAAGRARLEELGFTVDVCLLDYGRTAEAVYRAALSRKDYDIVMIGAGVRLDPALTPLFEALVDATHELAPGAKLCFNVSPSTTVEAVQRWWPERKPLV
;
A
#
# COMPACT_ATOMS: atom_id res chain seq x y z
N MET A 1 3.24 4.50 22.51
CA MET A 1 2.86 3.32 21.71
C MET A 1 3.47 3.52 20.34
N SER A 2 4.06 2.50 19.72
CA SER A 2 4.61 2.59 18.36
C SER A 2 3.47 2.76 17.35
N PRO A 3 3.57 3.69 16.37
CA PRO A 3 2.55 3.81 15.35
C PRO A 3 2.45 2.56 14.49
N SER A 4 1.23 2.15 14.14
CA SER A 4 0.96 0.99 13.31
C SER A 4 0.59 1.42 11.89
N MET A 5 1.16 0.77 10.88
CA MET A 5 0.74 0.97 9.50
C MET A 5 0.41 -0.32 8.76
N LEU A 6 -0.51 -0.21 7.81
CA LEU A 6 -0.80 -1.23 6.82
C LEU A 6 -0.22 -0.82 5.46
N THR A 7 0.72 -1.60 4.96
CA THR A 7 1.23 -1.49 3.58
C THR A 7 0.42 -2.39 2.68
N VAL A 8 -0.25 -1.82 1.68
CA VAL A 8 -1.15 -2.52 0.76
C VAL A 8 -0.54 -2.52 -0.63
N GLY A 9 -0.49 -3.68 -1.27
CA GLY A 9 0.02 -3.82 -2.63
C GLY A 9 -0.55 -5.04 -3.34
N LEU A 10 -0.28 -5.15 -4.63
CA LEU A 10 -0.55 -6.36 -5.39
C LEU A 10 0.47 -7.44 -5.01
N ASP A 11 0.07 -8.70 -5.03
CA ASP A 11 0.97 -9.83 -4.82
C ASP A 11 2.05 -9.85 -5.91
N PRO A 12 3.35 -9.72 -5.54
CA PRO A 12 4.44 -9.75 -6.50
C PRO A 12 4.47 -11.03 -7.33
N ALA A 13 3.92 -12.15 -6.82
CA ALA A 13 3.85 -13.40 -7.56
C ALA A 13 2.93 -13.32 -8.80
N LEU A 14 2.04 -12.33 -8.87
CA LEU A 14 1.07 -12.16 -9.94
C LEU A 14 1.45 -11.06 -10.94
N VAL A 15 2.59 -10.39 -10.76
CA VAL A 15 3.02 -9.21 -11.55
C VAL A 15 3.19 -9.54 -13.04
N ASP A 16 3.74 -10.71 -13.36
CA ASP A 16 3.96 -11.14 -14.75
C ASP A 16 2.72 -11.77 -15.40
N ASP A 17 1.74 -12.21 -14.61
CA ASP A 17 0.54 -12.90 -15.08
C ASP A 17 -0.58 -11.93 -15.49
N ALA A 18 -0.49 -10.67 -15.06
CA ALA A 18 -1.49 -9.64 -15.35
C ALA A 18 -1.05 -8.69 -16.48
N PRO A 19 -1.80 -8.60 -17.59
CA PRO A 19 -1.49 -7.68 -18.68
C PRO A 19 -1.36 -6.21 -18.23
N SER A 20 -2.10 -5.82 -17.18
CA SER A 20 -2.19 -4.45 -16.72
C SER A 20 -0.97 -4.01 -15.90
N SER A 21 -0.35 -4.92 -15.13
CA SER A 21 0.87 -4.61 -14.37
C SER A 21 2.07 -4.29 -15.25
N ARG A 22 2.24 -5.03 -16.34
CA ARG A 22 3.35 -4.78 -17.28
C ARG A 22 3.15 -3.50 -18.10
N ALA A 23 1.89 -3.11 -18.33
CA ALA A 23 1.57 -1.84 -18.96
C ALA A 23 1.84 -0.64 -18.05
N ALA A 24 1.49 -0.75 -16.76
CA ALA A 24 1.69 0.31 -15.78
C ALA A 24 3.17 0.46 -15.36
N PHE A 25 3.92 -0.65 -15.28
CA PHE A 25 5.31 -0.67 -14.81
C PHE A 25 6.20 -1.61 -15.66
N PRO A 26 6.51 -1.26 -16.92
CA PRO A 26 7.21 -2.14 -17.84
C PRO A 26 8.63 -2.53 -17.41
N GLU A 27 9.26 -1.74 -16.55
CA GLU A 27 10.64 -1.93 -16.08
C GLU A 27 10.75 -2.53 -14.67
N ILE A 28 9.62 -2.78 -13.99
CA ILE A 28 9.61 -3.30 -12.61
C ILE A 28 9.14 -4.76 -12.62
N ASP A 29 10.03 -5.67 -12.23
CA ASP A 29 9.70 -7.07 -12.04
C ASP A 29 9.33 -7.39 -10.59
N ALA A 30 8.89 -8.63 -10.36
CA ALA A 30 8.49 -9.12 -9.05
C ALA A 30 9.62 -9.08 -8.00
N GLU A 31 10.88 -9.23 -8.42
CA GLU A 31 12.03 -9.18 -7.51
C GLU A 31 12.29 -7.76 -7.03
N ALA A 32 12.28 -6.79 -7.93
CA ALA A 32 12.39 -5.37 -7.62
C ALA A 32 11.27 -4.91 -6.67
N VAL A 33 10.03 -5.38 -6.89
CA VAL A 33 8.92 -5.11 -5.96
C VAL A 33 9.20 -5.68 -4.57
N ARG A 34 9.58 -6.97 -4.48
CA ARG A 34 9.87 -7.62 -3.19
C ARG A 34 11.00 -6.91 -2.44
N ALA A 35 12.09 -6.59 -3.12
CA ALA A 35 13.24 -5.91 -2.54
C ALA A 35 12.85 -4.51 -2.04
N GLY A 36 12.09 -3.75 -2.83
CA GLY A 36 11.63 -2.41 -2.45
C GLY A 36 10.67 -2.42 -1.25
N VAL A 37 9.72 -3.37 -1.21
CA VAL A 37 8.82 -3.55 -0.06
C VAL A 37 9.59 -3.93 1.19
N ALA A 38 10.54 -4.86 1.10
CA ALA A 38 11.36 -5.29 2.23
C ALA A 38 12.23 -4.14 2.78
N ALA A 39 12.88 -3.38 1.89
CA ALA A 39 13.69 -2.22 2.27
C ALA A 39 12.84 -1.11 2.91
N GLY A 40 11.68 -0.81 2.32
CA GLY A 40 10.74 0.17 2.87
C GLY A 40 10.23 -0.22 4.25
N ARG A 41 9.88 -1.50 4.45
CA ARG A 41 9.47 -2.04 5.75
C ARG A 41 10.56 -1.89 6.79
N ALA A 42 11.77 -2.35 6.50
CA ALA A 42 12.89 -2.25 7.43
C ALA A 42 13.14 -0.80 7.85
N ARG A 43 13.09 0.14 6.89
CA ARG A 43 13.29 1.56 7.17
C ARG A 43 12.17 2.16 8.03
N LEU A 44 10.93 1.71 7.87
CA LEU A 44 9.81 2.15 8.71
C LEU A 44 9.89 1.57 10.13
N GLU A 45 10.32 0.32 10.26
CA GLU A 45 10.56 -0.31 11.57
C GLU A 45 11.69 0.41 12.33
N GLU A 46 12.76 0.84 11.65
CA GLU A 46 13.80 1.72 12.22
C GLU A 46 13.27 3.08 12.69
N LEU A 47 12.22 3.59 12.03
CA LEU A 47 11.51 4.82 12.42
C LEU A 47 10.49 4.58 13.55
N GLY A 48 10.39 3.36 14.07
CA GLY A 48 9.57 2.99 15.22
C GLY A 48 8.15 2.52 14.86
N PHE A 49 7.85 2.28 13.59
CA PHE A 49 6.55 1.75 13.16
C PHE A 49 6.45 0.24 13.38
N THR A 50 5.23 -0.22 13.68
CA THR A 50 4.83 -1.61 13.45
C THR A 50 4.21 -1.70 12.05
N VAL A 51 4.80 -2.50 11.17
CA VAL A 51 4.38 -2.57 9.75
C VAL A 51 3.77 -3.93 9.43
N ASP A 52 2.49 -3.91 9.03
CA ASP A 52 1.83 -5.06 8.44
C ASP A 52 1.80 -4.91 6.92
N VAL A 53 1.77 -6.04 6.22
CA VAL A 53 1.67 -6.09 4.75
C VAL A 53 0.39 -6.82 4.35
N CYS A 54 -0.37 -6.23 3.44
CA CYS A 54 -1.56 -6.80 2.81
C CYS A 54 -1.31 -6.92 1.31
N LEU A 55 -1.14 -8.15 0.83
CA LEU A 55 -0.99 -8.44 -0.59
C LEU A 55 -2.35 -8.83 -1.18
N LEU A 56 -2.67 -8.25 -2.33
CA LEU A 56 -3.95 -8.38 -3.01
C LEU A 56 -3.79 -9.02 -4.38
N ASP A 57 -4.83 -9.70 -4.86
CA ASP A 57 -4.95 -10.03 -6.28
C ASP A 57 -5.50 -8.82 -7.08
N TYR A 58 -5.72 -9.02 -8.38
CA TYR A 58 -6.24 -7.99 -9.30
C TYR A 58 -7.76 -7.78 -9.19
N GLY A 59 -8.38 -8.09 -8.04
CA GLY A 59 -9.78 -7.75 -7.74
C GLY A 59 -10.71 -8.93 -7.53
N ARG A 60 -10.28 -10.18 -7.72
CA ARG A 60 -11.15 -11.36 -7.51
C ARG A 60 -11.47 -11.56 -6.03
N THR A 61 -10.48 -11.37 -5.17
CA THR A 61 -10.61 -11.53 -3.71
C THR A 61 -10.08 -10.31 -2.94
N ALA A 62 -9.44 -9.37 -3.64
CA ALA A 62 -8.75 -8.22 -3.07
C ALA A 62 -9.56 -7.45 -2.01
N GLU A 63 -10.81 -7.09 -2.28
CA GLU A 63 -11.61 -6.31 -1.32
C GLU A 63 -11.85 -7.09 -0.02
N ALA A 64 -12.22 -8.37 -0.11
CA ALA A 64 -12.47 -9.20 1.07
C ALA A 64 -11.19 -9.38 1.90
N VAL A 65 -10.05 -9.64 1.24
CA VAL A 65 -8.73 -9.74 1.90
C VAL A 65 -8.37 -8.42 2.59
N TYR A 66 -8.63 -7.30 1.92
CA TYR A 66 -8.31 -5.98 2.45
C TYR A 66 -9.15 -5.60 3.66
N ARG A 67 -10.48 -5.80 3.60
CA ARG A 67 -11.39 -5.58 4.73
C ARG A 67 -10.99 -6.44 5.93
N ALA A 68 -10.70 -7.72 5.71
CA ALA A 68 -10.23 -8.61 6.76
C ALA A 68 -8.90 -8.13 7.38
N ALA A 69 -8.03 -7.50 6.59
CA ALA A 69 -6.80 -6.91 7.08
C ALA A 69 -7.04 -5.69 7.98
N LEU A 70 -7.89 -4.76 7.54
CA LEU A 70 -8.25 -3.57 8.30
C LEU A 70 -8.92 -3.92 9.64
N SER A 71 -9.72 -4.98 9.70
CA SER A 71 -10.42 -5.38 10.94
C SER A 71 -9.52 -6.01 12.01
N ARG A 72 -8.24 -6.27 11.74
CA ARG A 72 -7.35 -6.92 12.72
C ARG A 72 -6.93 -6.02 13.87
N LYS A 73 -6.78 -4.71 13.62
CA LYS A 73 -6.41 -3.69 14.60
C LYS A 73 -6.59 -2.30 14.00
N ASP A 74 -6.58 -1.29 14.87
CA ASP A 74 -6.54 0.10 14.45
C ASP A 74 -5.16 0.45 13.87
N TYR A 75 -5.14 1.01 12.67
CA TYR A 75 -3.93 1.51 12.01
C TYR A 75 -3.88 3.03 12.06
N ASP A 76 -2.70 3.58 12.34
CA ASP A 76 -2.46 5.03 12.27
C ASP A 76 -2.30 5.49 10.81
N ILE A 77 -1.79 4.60 9.95
CA ILE A 77 -1.52 4.89 8.54
C ILE A 77 -1.90 3.68 7.67
N VAL A 78 -2.55 3.96 6.55
CA VAL A 78 -2.76 3.01 5.46
C VAL A 78 -2.05 3.55 4.23
N MET A 79 -1.12 2.77 3.68
CA MET A 79 -0.41 3.10 2.44
C MET A 79 -0.87 2.16 1.33
N ILE A 80 -1.49 2.71 0.29
CA ILE A 80 -1.87 1.95 -0.91
C ILE A 80 -0.80 2.16 -1.98
N GLY A 81 -0.20 1.05 -2.40
CA GLY A 81 0.91 1.02 -3.35
C GLY A 81 0.52 1.47 -4.75
N ALA A 82 1.49 2.04 -5.46
CA ALA A 82 1.36 2.52 -6.84
C ALA A 82 0.84 1.45 -7.81
N GLY A 83 1.14 0.18 -7.57
CA GLY A 83 0.64 -0.97 -8.33
C GLY A 83 -0.88 -1.01 -8.45
N VAL A 84 -1.61 -0.54 -7.43
CA VAL A 84 -3.08 -0.49 -7.44
C VAL A 84 -3.59 0.83 -8.02
N ARG A 85 -2.92 1.96 -7.73
CA ARG A 85 -3.40 3.31 -8.03
C ARG A 85 -3.07 3.81 -9.44
N LEU A 86 -1.89 3.46 -9.96
CA LEU A 86 -1.38 4.02 -11.21
C LEU A 86 -1.77 3.23 -12.46
N ASP A 87 -2.44 2.09 -12.29
CA ASP A 87 -3.02 1.32 -13.39
C ASP A 87 -4.50 1.71 -13.57
N PRO A 88 -4.88 2.38 -14.69
CA PRO A 88 -6.26 2.77 -14.93
C PRO A 88 -7.24 1.59 -14.96
N ALA A 89 -6.78 0.37 -15.27
CA ALA A 89 -7.65 -0.81 -15.24
C ALA A 89 -8.06 -1.20 -13.81
N LEU A 90 -7.30 -0.76 -12.80
CA LEU A 90 -7.55 -1.02 -11.39
C LEU A 90 -8.28 0.11 -10.67
N THR A 91 -8.79 1.12 -11.37
CA THR A 91 -9.58 2.21 -10.77
C THR A 91 -10.73 1.71 -9.88
N PRO A 92 -11.57 0.73 -10.30
CA PRO A 92 -12.66 0.25 -9.43
C PRO A 92 -12.14 -0.43 -8.16
N LEU A 93 -11.02 -1.16 -8.23
CA LEU A 93 -10.39 -1.74 -7.05
C LEU A 93 -9.86 -0.63 -6.15
N PHE A 94 -9.17 0.36 -6.70
CA PHE A 94 -8.64 1.49 -5.94
C PHE A 94 -9.75 2.23 -5.18
N GLU A 95 -10.88 2.53 -5.83
CA GLU A 95 -12.06 3.11 -5.20
C GLU A 95 -12.55 2.27 -4.02
N ALA A 96 -12.69 0.95 -4.20
CA ALA A 96 -13.12 0.05 -3.14
C ALA A 96 -12.17 0.04 -1.93
N LEU A 97 -10.84 0.10 -2.16
CA LEU A 97 -9.86 0.17 -1.06
C LEU A 97 -9.95 1.51 -0.32
N VAL A 98 -10.13 2.63 -1.02
CA VAL A 98 -10.28 3.94 -0.40
C VAL A 98 -11.54 3.98 0.47
N ASP A 99 -12.68 3.53 -0.06
CA ASP A 99 -13.95 3.50 0.67
C ASP A 99 -13.91 2.56 1.87
N ALA A 100 -13.35 1.35 1.71
CA ALA A 100 -13.19 0.42 2.83
C ALA A 100 -12.29 0.99 3.94
N THR A 101 -11.26 1.76 3.58
CA THR A 101 -10.42 2.44 4.56
C THR A 101 -11.19 3.50 5.33
N HIS A 102 -12.00 4.31 4.62
CA HIS A 102 -12.84 5.33 5.23
C HIS A 102 -13.88 4.72 6.17
N GLU A 103 -14.46 3.57 5.82
CA GLU A 103 -15.45 2.85 6.62
C GLU A 103 -14.84 2.18 7.86
N LEU A 104 -13.77 1.41 7.68
CA LEU A 104 -13.23 0.52 8.73
C LEU A 104 -12.07 1.12 9.52
N ALA A 105 -11.39 2.12 8.98
CA ALA A 105 -10.26 2.78 9.62
C ALA A 105 -10.32 4.32 9.48
N PRO A 106 -11.42 4.98 9.91
CA PRO A 106 -11.65 6.42 9.69
C PRO A 106 -10.59 7.32 10.34
N GLY A 107 -9.87 6.83 11.36
CA GLY A 107 -8.77 7.56 12.00
C GLY A 107 -7.43 7.49 11.26
N ALA A 108 -7.26 6.51 10.37
CA ALA A 108 -6.00 6.27 9.69
C ALA A 108 -5.69 7.38 8.67
N LYS A 109 -4.42 7.79 8.58
CA LYS A 109 -3.96 8.60 7.45
C LYS A 109 -3.80 7.71 6.22
N LEU A 110 -4.46 8.09 5.13
CA LEU A 110 -4.32 7.42 3.85
C LEU A 110 -3.19 8.08 3.03
N CYS A 111 -2.25 7.27 2.54
CA CYS A 111 -1.17 7.75 1.69
C CYS A 111 -0.87 6.81 0.53
N PHE A 112 -0.14 7.32 -0.47
CA PHE A 112 0.14 6.62 -1.71
C PHE A 112 1.60 6.82 -2.12
N ASN A 113 2.33 5.75 -2.40
CA ASN A 113 3.66 5.85 -2.98
C ASN A 113 3.58 5.96 -4.51
N VAL A 114 4.72 6.17 -5.16
CA VAL A 114 4.87 6.17 -6.63
C VAL A 114 5.60 4.90 -7.09
N SER A 115 6.36 4.28 -6.20
CA SER A 115 7.13 3.06 -6.40
C SER A 115 7.36 2.38 -5.04
N PRO A 116 7.76 1.09 -5.01
CA PRO A 116 8.12 0.43 -3.76
C PRO A 116 9.15 1.21 -2.92
N SER A 117 10.12 1.87 -3.56
CA SER A 117 11.19 2.64 -2.90
C SER A 117 10.75 3.98 -2.30
N THR A 118 9.58 4.51 -2.68
CA THR A 118 9.07 5.81 -2.19
C THR A 118 8.08 5.68 -1.03
N THR A 119 7.94 4.48 -0.45
CA THR A 119 7.01 4.20 0.65
C THR A 119 7.28 5.04 1.90
N VAL A 120 8.56 5.18 2.29
CA VAL A 120 8.95 5.95 3.48
C VAL A 120 8.60 7.43 3.30
N GLU A 121 8.90 7.98 2.13
CA GLU A 121 8.55 9.36 1.78
C GLU A 121 7.03 9.56 1.85
N ALA A 122 6.24 8.61 1.33
CA ALA A 122 4.78 8.67 1.37
C ALA A 122 4.23 8.72 2.80
N VAL A 123 4.78 7.92 3.71
CA VAL A 123 4.43 7.92 5.13
C VAL A 123 4.80 9.25 5.79
N GLN A 124 6.01 9.75 5.54
CA GLN A 124 6.52 10.97 6.15
C GLN A 124 5.80 12.26 5.75
N ARG A 125 4.97 12.23 4.69
CA ARG A 125 4.06 13.35 4.37
C ARG A 125 2.97 13.53 5.43
N TRP A 126 2.61 12.47 6.14
CA TRP A 126 1.44 12.44 7.03
C TRP A 126 1.77 12.17 8.49
N TRP A 127 2.99 11.75 8.82
CA TRP A 127 3.40 11.35 10.17
C TRP A 127 4.80 11.86 10.57
N PRO A 128 5.04 12.21 11.86
CA PRO A 128 4.07 12.29 12.98
C PRO A 128 3.14 13.48 12.87
N GLU A 129 3.59 14.56 12.22
CA GLU A 129 2.77 15.71 11.88
C GLU A 129 2.63 15.78 10.37
N ARG A 130 1.46 16.25 9.89
CA ARG A 130 1.24 16.50 8.47
C ARG A 130 2.23 17.54 7.98
N LYS A 131 3.02 17.20 6.97
CA LYS A 131 3.90 18.16 6.29
C LYS A 131 3.09 18.94 5.23
N PRO A 132 3.36 20.24 5.03
CA PRO A 132 2.81 20.99 3.92
C PRO A 132 3.17 20.32 2.59
N LEU A 133 2.26 20.37 1.61
CA LEU A 133 2.60 20.03 0.24
C LEU A 133 3.43 21.19 -0.33
N VAL A 134 4.64 20.89 -0.81
CA VAL A 134 5.49 21.82 -1.57
C VAL A 134 5.27 21.63 -3.07
#